data_AF-A0A8T1WBS7-F1
#
_entry.id   AF-A0A8T1WBS7-F1
#
_cell.length_a   1.000
_cell.length_b   1.000
_cell.length_c   1.000
_cell.angle_alpha   90.00
_cell.angle_beta   90.00
_cell.angle_gamma   90.00
#
_symmetry.space_group_name_H-M   'P 1'
#
loop_
_entity.id
_entity.type
_entity.pdbx_description
1 polymer ?
#
loop_
_entity_poly.entity_id
_entity_poly.type
_entity_poly.pdbx_seq_one_letter_code
_entity_poly.pdbx_strand_id
1 'polypeptide(L)'
;MATERGRTRRRPRPQLGLEAPAKEHLAQQVAGVVALSLQRNRRESGRGGLSGAAAGKRGLLASTLRLAEQNVADMTAFLRRQEAEAAAVVVAPVELPSWSEGEEHEVCVICLDGDMVPGESAREGERVEALPCGHVFHARCIAQWLLHRRVCPVDRRPVD
;
A
#
# COMPACT_ATOMS: atom_id res chain seq x y z
N MET A 1 -34.02 -34.19 -1.72
CA MET A 1 -32.62 -33.73 -1.63
C MET A 1 -32.36 -32.77 -2.78
N ALA A 2 -32.30 -31.46 -2.50
CA ALA A 2 -31.98 -30.44 -3.49
C ALA A 2 -30.89 -29.53 -2.88
N THR A 3 -29.68 -29.60 -3.42
CA THR A 3 -28.52 -28.84 -2.95
C THR A 3 -28.53 -27.44 -3.56
N GLU A 4 -28.64 -26.42 -2.73
CA GLU A 4 -28.53 -25.01 -3.09
C GLU A 4 -27.10 -24.68 -3.56
N ARG A 5 -26.98 -24.13 -4.77
CA ARG A 5 -25.71 -23.67 -5.33
C ARG A 5 -25.38 -22.28 -4.78
N GLY A 6 -24.27 -22.17 -4.07
CA GLY A 6 -23.77 -20.91 -3.52
C GLY A 6 -23.54 -19.85 -4.61
N ARG A 7 -24.24 -18.71 -4.49
CA ARG A 7 -23.96 -17.50 -5.27
C ARG A 7 -22.71 -16.83 -4.73
N THR A 8 -21.59 -16.93 -5.45
CA THR A 8 -20.39 -16.13 -5.16
C THR A 8 -20.70 -14.66 -5.42
N ARG A 9 -20.71 -13.83 -4.37
CA ARG A 9 -20.85 -12.37 -4.48
C ARG A 9 -19.62 -11.82 -5.20
N ARG A 10 -19.76 -11.39 -6.45
CA ARG A 10 -18.70 -10.68 -7.19
C ARG A 10 -18.44 -9.33 -6.51
N ARG A 11 -17.18 -9.03 -6.17
CA ARG A 11 -16.79 -7.70 -5.69
C ARG A 11 -17.07 -6.64 -6.77
N PRO A 12 -17.62 -5.47 -6.43
CA PRO A 12 -17.81 -4.40 -7.41
C PRO A 12 -16.44 -3.93 -7.93
N ARG A 13 -16.36 -3.76 -9.25
CA ARG A 13 -15.17 -3.25 -9.94
C ARG A 13 -15.05 -1.75 -9.63
N PRO A 14 -13.87 -1.22 -9.25
CA PRO A 14 -13.72 0.21 -9.01
C PRO A 14 -14.03 0.97 -10.30
N GLN A 15 -15.09 1.77 -10.31
CA GLN A 15 -15.34 2.70 -11.40
C GLN A 15 -14.32 3.83 -11.27
N LEU A 16 -13.31 3.86 -12.15
CA LEU A 16 -12.53 5.07 -12.38
C LEU A 16 -13.54 6.18 -12.71
N GLY A 17 -13.61 7.17 -11.82
CA GLY A 17 -14.55 8.30 -11.84
C GLY A 17 -14.24 9.30 -12.95
N LEU A 18 -14.30 8.83 -14.19
CA LEU A 18 -14.31 9.66 -15.38
C LEU A 18 -15.69 9.48 -16.04
N GLU A 19 -16.42 10.58 -16.20
CA GLU A 19 -17.76 10.64 -16.79
C GLU A 19 -17.79 9.95 -18.16
N ALA A 20 -18.90 9.28 -18.50
CA ALA A 20 -19.07 8.51 -19.74
C ALA A 20 -18.60 9.25 -21.03
N PRO A 21 -18.90 10.54 -21.26
CA PRO A 21 -18.41 11.27 -22.43
C PRO A 21 -16.89 11.50 -22.44
N ALA A 22 -16.24 11.60 -21.27
CA ALA A 22 -14.80 11.76 -21.17
C ALA A 22 -14.04 10.47 -21.55
N LYS A 23 -14.61 9.30 -21.21
CA LYS A 23 -14.08 8.00 -21.61
C LYS A 23 -14.18 7.78 -23.11
N GLU A 24 -15.29 8.18 -23.71
CA GLU A 24 -15.50 8.09 -25.16
C GLU A 24 -14.54 9.01 -25.92
N HIS A 25 -14.38 10.25 -25.48
CA HIS A 25 -13.44 11.20 -26.09
C HIS A 25 -11.99 10.69 -26.00
N LEU A 26 -11.58 10.16 -24.84
CA LEU A 26 -10.25 9.58 -24.67
C LEU A 26 -10.06 8.35 -25.57
N ALA A 27 -11.05 7.48 -25.66
CA ALA A 27 -11.01 6.31 -26.54
C ALA A 27 -10.87 6.71 -28.02
N GLN A 28 -11.57 7.77 -28.44
CA GLN A 28 -11.45 8.33 -29.79
C GLN A 28 -10.08 8.95 -30.06
N GLN A 29 -9.52 9.69 -29.10
CA GLN A 29 -8.17 10.24 -29.20
C GLN A 29 -7.11 9.14 -29.33
N VAL A 30 -7.22 8.09 -28.51
CA VAL A 30 -6.33 6.91 -28.57
C VAL A 30 -6.48 6.20 -29.92
N ALA A 31 -7.71 5.97 -30.39
CA ALA A 31 -7.97 5.35 -31.68
C ALA A 31 -7.38 6.17 -32.85
N GLY A 32 -7.47 7.51 -32.78
CA GLY A 32 -6.90 8.41 -33.79
C GLY A 32 -5.37 8.33 -33.85
N VAL A 33 -4.70 8.37 -32.70
CA VAL A 33 -3.23 8.22 -32.63
C VAL A 33 -2.80 6.85 -33.19
N VAL A 34 -3.48 5.78 -32.79
CA VAL A 34 -3.19 4.42 -33.27
C VAL A 34 -3.40 4.31 -34.78
N ALA A 35 -4.48 4.87 -35.32
CA ALA A 35 -4.75 4.87 -36.75
C ALA A 35 -3.68 5.62 -37.55
N LEU A 36 -3.22 6.78 -37.07
CA LEU A 36 -2.15 7.56 -37.70
C LEU A 36 -0.81 6.81 -37.65
N SER A 37 -0.48 6.17 -36.53
CA SER A 37 0.72 5.34 -36.40
C SER A 37 0.69 4.15 -37.37
N LEU A 38 -0.45 3.48 -37.53
CA LEU A 38 -0.62 2.39 -38.49
C LEU A 38 -0.52 2.86 -39.95
N GLN A 39 -1.07 4.04 -40.27
CA GLN A 39 -0.95 4.64 -41.61
C GLN A 39 0.50 5.02 -41.93
N ARG A 40 1.23 5.59 -40.97
CA ARG A 40 2.65 5.94 -41.14
C ARG A 40 3.51 4.70 -41.37
N ASN A 41 3.26 3.64 -40.61
CA ASN A 41 3.94 2.36 -40.75
C ASN A 41 3.63 1.66 -42.10
N ARG A 42 2.39 1.79 -42.61
CA ARG A 42 2.05 1.33 -43.98
C ARG A 42 2.83 2.09 -45.06
N ARG A 43 3.05 3.39 -44.90
CA ARG A 43 3.83 4.20 -45.86
C ARG A 43 5.32 3.88 -45.80
N GLU A 44 5.85 3.56 -44.63
CA GLU A 44 7.23 3.08 -44.44
C GLU A 44 7.43 1.68 -45.03
N SER A 45 6.44 0.77 -44.92
CA SER A 45 6.48 -0.55 -45.56
C SER A 45 6.29 -0.52 -47.09
N GLY A 46 5.73 0.56 -47.66
CA GLY A 46 5.39 0.66 -49.09
C GLY A 46 6.56 0.86 -50.07
N ARG A 47 7.81 0.89 -49.59
CA ARG A 47 9.01 0.95 -50.46
C ARG A 47 9.69 -0.41 -50.69
N GLY A 48 9.20 -1.50 -50.09
CA GLY A 48 9.68 -2.86 -50.32
C GLY A 48 8.60 -3.75 -50.94
N GLY A 49 8.80 -4.16 -52.19
CA GLY A 49 7.85 -4.98 -52.93
C GLY A 49 7.57 -6.37 -52.32
N LEU A 50 6.31 -6.80 -52.48
CA LEU A 50 5.88 -8.17 -52.78
C LEU A 50 6.54 -9.32 -51.96
N SER A 51 6.11 -9.59 -50.73
CA SER A 51 6.01 -10.97 -50.21
C SER A 51 5.26 -11.07 -48.86
N GLY A 52 4.10 -11.73 -48.89
CA GLY A 52 3.59 -12.59 -47.80
C GLY A 52 3.02 -11.94 -46.54
N ALA A 53 1.75 -12.21 -46.25
CA ALA A 53 1.11 -12.00 -44.94
C ALA A 53 1.85 -12.67 -43.75
N ALA A 54 2.79 -13.58 -44.03
CA ALA A 54 3.71 -14.17 -43.06
C ALA A 54 4.84 -13.21 -42.63
N ALA A 55 5.29 -12.29 -43.50
CA ALA A 55 6.32 -11.30 -43.18
C ALA A 55 5.81 -10.23 -42.21
N GLY A 56 4.54 -9.81 -42.34
CA GLY A 56 3.92 -8.87 -41.41
C GLY A 56 3.74 -9.44 -40.00
N LYS A 57 3.38 -10.73 -39.88
CA LYS A 57 3.30 -11.43 -38.59
C LYS A 57 4.69 -11.65 -37.97
N ARG A 58 5.71 -11.97 -38.78
CA ARG A 58 7.12 -12.05 -38.34
C ARG A 58 7.65 -10.70 -37.88
N GLY A 59 7.28 -9.61 -38.56
CA GLY A 59 7.62 -8.24 -38.16
C GLY A 59 6.94 -7.82 -36.85
N LEU A 60 5.68 -8.22 -36.64
CA LEU A 60 4.95 -8.00 -35.39
C LEU A 60 5.53 -8.82 -34.22
N LEU A 61 5.93 -10.06 -34.47
CA LEU A 61 6.62 -10.89 -33.48
C LEU A 61 8.01 -10.31 -33.12
N ALA A 62 8.74 -9.81 -34.11
CA ALA A 62 10.03 -9.16 -33.89
C ALA A 62 9.88 -7.81 -33.14
N SER A 63 8.85 -7.02 -33.42
CA SER A 63 8.60 -5.77 -32.69
C SER A 63 8.08 -6.01 -31.28
N THR A 64 7.24 -7.01 -31.08
CA THR A 64 6.76 -7.41 -29.74
C THR A 64 7.89 -8.00 -28.90
N LEU A 65 8.80 -8.78 -29.48
CA LEU A 65 10.00 -9.26 -28.79
C LEU A 65 10.90 -8.10 -28.35
N ARG A 66 11.22 -7.16 -29.26
CA ARG A 66 12.01 -5.97 -28.92
C ARG A 66 11.38 -5.12 -27.81
N LEU A 67 10.05 -4.94 -27.85
CA LEU A 67 9.34 -4.21 -26.81
C LEU A 67 9.38 -4.97 -25.47
N ALA A 68 9.25 -6.29 -25.47
CA ALA A 68 9.37 -7.10 -24.27
C ALA A 68 10.78 -7.03 -23.69
N GLU A 69 11.82 -7.11 -24.53
CA GLU A 69 13.22 -6.93 -24.13
C GLU A 69 13.46 -5.54 -23.52
N GLN A 70 12.93 -4.49 -24.14
CA GLN A 70 13.02 -3.12 -23.62
C GLN A 70 12.30 -2.99 -22.28
N ASN A 71 11.09 -3.53 -22.15
CA ASN A 71 10.34 -3.49 -20.90
C ASN A 71 11.06 -4.24 -19.77
N VAL A 72 11.72 -5.36 -20.09
CA VAL A 72 12.56 -6.09 -19.12
C VAL A 72 13.76 -5.24 -18.73
N ALA A 73 14.46 -4.63 -19.68
CA ALA A 73 15.58 -3.74 -19.39
C ALA A 73 15.16 -2.56 -18.49
N ASP A 74 14.06 -1.89 -18.82
CA ASP A 74 13.52 -0.78 -18.05
C ASP A 74 13.11 -1.21 -16.63
N MET A 75 12.46 -2.37 -16.51
CA MET A 75 12.09 -2.93 -15.20
C MET A 75 13.33 -3.26 -14.36
N THR A 76 14.36 -3.86 -14.97
CA THR A 76 15.62 -4.17 -14.25
C THR A 76 16.37 -2.90 -13.82
N ALA A 77 16.34 -1.83 -14.62
CA ALA A 77 16.93 -0.55 -14.26
C ALA A 77 16.16 0.12 -13.12
N PHE A 78 14.82 0.06 -13.15
CA PHE A 78 13.96 0.58 -12.09
C PHE A 78 14.23 -0.11 -10.76
N LEU A 79 14.27 -1.43 -10.72
CA LEU A 79 14.52 -2.19 -9.48
C LEU A 79 15.90 -1.89 -8.91
N ARG A 80 16.95 -1.81 -9.74
CA ARG A 80 18.30 -1.43 -9.28
C ARG A 80 18.32 -0.02 -8.68
N ARG A 81 17.61 0.94 -9.27
CA ARG A 81 17.49 2.29 -8.72
C ARG A 81 16.80 2.25 -7.36
N GLN A 82 15.71 1.51 -7.25
CA GLN A 82 14.97 1.39 -5.99
C GLN A 82 15.82 0.72 -4.90
N GLU A 83 16.57 -0.33 -5.25
CA GLU A 83 17.52 -0.99 -4.35
C GLU A 83 18.66 -0.05 -3.92
N ALA A 84 19.21 0.76 -4.83
CA ALA A 84 20.23 1.75 -4.52
C ALA A 84 19.70 2.89 -3.64
N GLU A 85 18.48 3.37 -3.91
CA GLU A 85 17.79 4.37 -3.07
C GLU A 85 17.50 3.81 -1.68
N ALA A 86 17.01 2.56 -1.58
CA ALA A 86 16.80 1.88 -0.31
C ALA A 86 18.12 1.69 0.44
N ALA A 87 19.18 1.23 -0.24
CA ALA A 87 20.50 1.09 0.35
C ALA A 87 21.06 2.44 0.84
N ALA A 88 20.84 3.54 0.11
CA ALA A 88 21.25 4.86 0.54
C ALA A 88 20.54 5.35 1.82
N VAL A 89 19.29 4.93 2.04
CA VAL A 89 18.54 5.25 3.27
C VAL A 89 19.03 4.42 4.47
N VAL A 90 19.50 3.19 4.24
CA VAL A 90 19.87 2.24 5.32
C VAL A 90 21.31 2.46 5.83
N VAL A 91 22.13 3.26 5.14
CA VAL A 91 23.54 3.51 5.52
C VAL A 91 23.72 4.74 6.41
N ALA A 92 22.69 5.56 6.60
CA ALA A 92 22.71 6.51 7.71
C ALA A 92 22.57 5.70 9.01
N PRO A 93 23.49 5.82 9.98
CA PRO A 93 23.23 5.33 11.32
C PRO A 93 22.05 6.17 11.82
N VAL A 94 20.85 5.60 11.72
CA VAL A 94 19.74 6.08 12.54
C VAL A 94 20.17 5.72 13.94
N GLU A 95 20.58 6.73 14.70
CA GLU A 95 20.53 6.66 16.14
C GLU A 95 19.06 6.42 16.47
N LEU A 96 18.66 5.14 16.46
CA LEU A 96 17.43 4.72 17.09
C LEU A 96 17.57 5.27 18.51
N PRO A 97 16.63 6.10 18.99
CA PRO A 97 16.62 6.45 20.39
C PRO A 97 16.77 5.14 21.13
N SER A 98 17.82 5.05 21.96
CA SER A 98 17.84 4.07 23.03
C SER A 98 16.48 4.21 23.67
N TRP A 99 15.59 3.25 23.44
CA TRP A 99 14.32 3.16 24.12
C TRP A 99 14.71 3.01 25.58
N SER A 100 14.87 4.14 26.24
CA SER A 100 15.20 4.18 27.65
C SER A 100 13.96 3.60 28.31
N GLU A 101 14.12 2.41 28.88
CA GLU A 101 13.14 1.83 29.79
C GLU A 101 12.87 2.87 30.89
N GLY A 102 11.85 3.70 30.70
CA GLY A 102 11.59 4.84 31.57
C GLY A 102 11.17 6.14 30.91
N GLU A 103 10.87 6.21 29.60
CA GLU A 103 10.05 7.34 29.12
C GLU A 103 8.68 7.24 29.78
N GLU A 104 8.46 8.09 30.76
CA GLU A 104 7.18 8.34 31.41
C GLU A 104 6.19 8.70 30.29
N HIS A 105 5.33 7.75 29.93
CA HIS A 105 4.31 8.01 28.93
C HIS A 105 3.33 9.00 29.57
N GLU A 106 3.52 10.30 29.30
CA GLU A 106 2.64 11.38 29.74
C GLU A 106 1.23 11.28 29.11
N VAL A 107 1.01 10.28 28.24
CA VAL A 107 -0.25 10.03 27.53
C VAL A 107 -0.72 8.61 27.80
N CYS A 108 -1.99 8.47 28.18
CA CYS A 108 -2.63 7.18 28.31
C CYS A 108 -2.90 6.57 26.93
N VAL A 109 -2.24 5.47 26.57
CA VAL A 109 -2.41 4.84 25.24
C VAL A 109 -3.79 4.22 24.98
N ILE A 110 -4.65 4.13 26.02
CA ILE A 110 -6.00 3.58 25.89
C ILE A 110 -6.98 4.64 25.41
N CYS A 111 -6.94 5.85 25.98
CA CYS A 111 -7.83 6.96 25.59
C CYS A 111 -7.13 8.06 24.77
N LEU A 112 -5.80 8.02 24.68
CA LEU A 112 -4.93 8.99 24.01
C LEU A 112 -4.91 10.38 24.64
N ASP A 113 -5.38 10.51 25.89
CA ASP A 113 -5.37 11.77 26.64
C ASP A 113 -4.09 11.92 27.48
N GLY A 114 -3.60 13.16 27.60
CA GLY A 114 -2.36 13.53 28.28
C GLY A 114 -2.50 13.98 29.74
N ASP A 115 -3.72 13.94 30.30
CA ASP A 115 -4.00 14.43 31.65
C ASP A 115 -3.57 13.42 32.74
N MET A 116 -2.33 12.92 32.70
CA MET A 116 -1.84 11.87 33.59
C MET A 116 -1.48 12.42 34.99
N VAL A 117 -2.46 12.90 35.76
CA VAL A 117 -2.24 13.53 37.08
C VAL A 117 -2.01 12.47 38.17
N PRO A 118 -0.81 12.42 38.79
CA PRO A 118 -0.56 11.56 39.94
C PRO A 118 -1.11 12.22 41.22
N GLY A 119 -1.84 11.46 42.04
CA GLY A 119 -2.16 11.85 43.42
C GLY A 119 -3.64 12.15 43.72
N GLU A 120 -3.86 12.65 44.93
CA GLU A 120 -5.17 12.88 45.55
C GLU A 120 -5.93 14.10 45.01
N SER A 121 -5.26 14.99 44.27
CA SER A 121 -5.84 16.14 43.58
C SER A 121 -6.47 15.79 42.23
N ALA A 122 -6.28 14.55 41.75
CA ALA A 122 -6.90 14.05 40.52
C ALA A 122 -8.41 13.85 40.72
N ARG A 123 -9.20 14.34 39.76
CA ARG A 123 -10.64 14.04 39.70
C ARG A 123 -10.85 12.53 39.56
N GLU A 124 -11.97 12.02 40.04
CA GLU A 124 -12.30 10.59 39.96
C GLU A 124 -12.39 10.15 38.49
N GLY A 125 -11.37 9.42 38.03
CA GLY A 125 -11.20 9.00 36.63
C GLY A 125 -9.87 9.43 35.98
N GLU A 126 -9.22 10.45 36.53
CA GLU A 126 -7.92 10.99 36.06
C GLU A 126 -6.73 10.39 36.82
N ARG A 127 -7.01 9.56 37.84
CA ARG A 127 -5.99 8.87 38.60
C ARG A 127 -5.25 7.90 37.70
N VAL A 128 -3.94 7.85 37.86
CA VAL A 128 -3.07 6.93 37.13
C VAL A 128 -2.75 5.69 37.98
N GLU A 129 -2.69 4.53 37.33
CA GLU A 129 -2.31 3.25 37.91
C GLU A 129 -1.22 2.59 37.05
N ALA A 130 -0.20 2.06 37.73
CA ALA A 130 0.86 1.29 37.10
C ALA A 130 0.58 -0.21 37.23
N LEU A 131 0.70 -0.94 36.13
CA LEU A 131 0.67 -2.40 36.16
C LEU A 131 2.00 -2.97 36.72
N PRO A 132 2.06 -4.26 37.14
CA PRO A 132 3.29 -4.90 37.61
C PRO A 132 4.44 -4.86 36.59
N CYS A 133 4.09 -4.70 35.31
CA CYS A 133 5.03 -4.55 34.21
C CYS A 133 5.70 -3.16 34.14
N GLY A 134 5.24 -2.18 34.93
CA GLY A 134 5.76 -0.81 34.98
C GLY A 134 5.02 0.20 34.09
N HIS A 135 4.11 -0.24 33.22
CA HIS A 135 3.34 0.66 32.35
C HIS A 135 2.20 1.35 33.10
N VAL A 136 2.02 2.64 32.84
CA VAL A 136 1.06 3.53 33.52
C VAL A 136 -0.12 3.88 32.61
N PHE A 137 -1.33 3.85 33.17
CA PHE A 137 -2.58 4.17 32.46
C PHE A 137 -3.52 4.90 33.42
N HIS A 138 -4.58 5.55 32.93
CA HIS A 138 -5.67 5.95 33.81
C HIS A 138 -6.33 4.72 34.44
N ALA A 139 -6.62 4.77 35.74
CA ALA A 139 -7.29 3.72 36.50
C ALA A 139 -8.58 3.26 35.82
N ARG A 140 -9.39 4.21 35.32
CA ARG A 140 -10.62 3.90 34.58
C ARG A 140 -10.34 3.14 33.28
N CYS A 141 -9.35 3.59 32.52
CA CYS A 141 -9.01 3.02 31.23
C CYS A 141 -8.46 1.59 31.39
N ILE A 142 -7.55 1.38 32.34
CA ILE A 142 -6.99 0.04 32.57
C ILE A 142 -8.00 -0.90 33.21
N ALA A 143 -8.86 -0.44 34.12
CA ALA A 143 -9.93 -1.25 34.68
C ALA A 143 -10.87 -1.80 33.60
N GLN A 144 -11.31 -0.95 32.66
CA GLN A 144 -12.16 -1.38 31.53
C GLN A 144 -11.46 -2.38 30.61
N TRP A 145 -10.16 -2.20 30.38
CA TRP A 145 -9.37 -3.13 29.58
C TRP A 145 -9.27 -4.52 30.25
N LEU A 146 -8.95 -4.56 31.54
CA LEU A 146 -8.76 -5.80 32.30
C LEU A 146 -10.06 -6.61 32.49
N LEU A 147 -11.23 -5.99 32.35
CA LEU A 147 -12.51 -6.72 32.25
C LEU A 147 -12.58 -7.64 31.02
N HIS A 148 -11.90 -7.28 29.93
CA HIS A 148 -11.93 -8.02 28.67
C HIS A 148 -10.67 -8.85 28.44
N ARG A 149 -9.49 -8.32 28.81
CA ARG A 149 -8.19 -8.95 28.59
C ARG A 149 -7.25 -8.68 29.77
N ARG A 150 -6.83 -9.72 30.47
CA ARG A 150 -5.87 -9.64 31.58
C ARG A 150 -4.40 -9.59 31.11
N VAL A 151 -4.11 -8.72 30.15
CA VAL A 151 -2.75 -8.49 29.64
C VAL A 151 -2.51 -7.01 29.49
N CYS A 152 -1.27 -6.57 29.64
CA CYS A 152 -0.89 -5.18 29.41
C CYS A 152 -1.12 -4.75 27.94
N PRO A 153 -1.71 -3.56 27.68
CA PRO A 153 -1.88 -3.04 26.33
C PRO A 153 -0.57 -2.78 25.56
N VAL A 154 0.53 -2.53 26.27
CA VAL A 154 1.81 -2.13 25.67
C VAL A 154 2.68 -3.35 25.37
N ASP A 155 2.98 -4.17 26.38
CA ASP A 155 3.94 -5.28 26.28
C ASP A 155 3.28 -6.68 26.29
N ARG A 156 1.96 -6.74 26.47
CA ARG A 156 1.16 -7.98 26.50
C ARG A 156 1.54 -8.96 27.61
N ARG A 157 2.28 -8.52 28.64
CA ARG A 157 2.53 -9.33 29.84
C ARG A 157 1.22 -9.56 30.61
N PRO A 158 1.00 -10.76 31.17
CA PRO A 158 -0.18 -11.04 31.98
C PRO A 158 -0.18 -10.17 33.24
N VAL A 159 -1.39 -9.78 33.66
CA VAL A 159 -1.62 -9.07 34.92
C VAL A 159 -2.27 -10.07 35.86
N ASP A 160 -1.44 -10.70 36.70
CA ASP A 160 -1.85 -11.67 37.73
C ASP A 160 -2.25 -10.97 39.04
#